data_AF-A0A8I1TNX3-F1
#
_entry.id   AF-A0A8I1TNX3-F1
#
_cell.length_a   1.000
_cell.length_b   1.000
_cell.length_c   1.000
_cell.angle_alpha   90.00
_cell.angle_beta   90.00
_cell.angle_gamma   90.00
#
_symmetry.space_group_name_H-M   'P 1'
#
loop_
_entity.id
_entity.type
_entity.pdbx_description
1 polymer ?
#
loop_
_entity_poly.entity_id
_entity_poly.type
_entity_poly.pdbx_seq_one_letter_code
_entity_poly.pdbx_strand_id
1 'polypeptide(L)'
;MEIDIAVRLAFVEAGPVVLDDAGDLVFPRLLDGPGVYRLELRAADVTEVYIGEAANLRARARGYRRPNPDNVTSWRIRARAQALLSAGGSVQMLVAESATIIRDGLVVVLDIAGKAGKSGRVLAEHAALVAAVLDGEAVLNR
;
A
#
# COMPACT_ATOMS: atom_id res chain seq x y z
N MET A 1 9.96 -14.73 -27.42
CA MET A 1 10.74 -13.60 -26.90
C MET A 1 10.73 -13.70 -25.39
N GLU A 2 11.88 -13.82 -24.78
CA GLU A 2 12.04 -13.87 -23.31
C GLU A 2 12.18 -12.45 -22.77
N ILE A 3 11.63 -12.18 -21.59
CA ILE A 3 11.75 -10.89 -20.89
C ILE A 3 12.17 -11.19 -19.46
N ASP A 4 13.36 -10.72 -19.08
CA ASP A 4 13.87 -10.75 -17.70
C ASP A 4 13.99 -9.31 -17.17
N ILE A 5 13.35 -9.05 -16.03
CA ILE A 5 13.41 -7.78 -15.32
C ILE A 5 13.41 -8.02 -13.80
N ALA A 6 14.22 -7.27 -13.06
CA ALA A 6 14.10 -7.18 -11.61
C ALA A 6 13.50 -5.83 -11.21
N VAL A 7 12.59 -5.82 -10.24
CA VAL A 7 11.96 -4.60 -9.72
C VAL A 7 12.56 -4.28 -8.36
N ARG A 8 12.92 -3.02 -8.14
CA ARG A 8 13.38 -2.51 -6.85
C ARG A 8 12.56 -1.30 -6.46
N LEU A 9 12.03 -1.32 -5.25
CA LEU A 9 11.33 -0.23 -4.60
C LEU A 9 11.63 -0.29 -3.10
N ALA A 10 11.48 0.83 -2.41
CA ALA A 10 11.58 0.88 -0.95
C ALA A 10 10.35 1.57 -0.39
N PHE A 11 9.76 0.96 0.63
CA PHE A 11 8.71 1.57 1.42
C PHE A 11 9.32 2.42 2.52
N VAL A 12 8.84 3.66 2.64
CA VAL A 12 9.18 4.56 3.73
C VAL A 12 7.94 4.76 4.60
N GLU A 13 8.12 4.81 5.91
CA GLU A 13 7.02 5.07 6.84
C GLU A 13 6.42 6.46 6.61
N ALA A 14 5.13 6.49 6.26
CA ALA A 14 4.36 7.73 6.21
C ALA A 14 3.82 8.11 7.60
N GLY A 15 3.53 7.11 8.44
CA GLY A 15 3.09 7.29 9.81
C GLY A 15 1.96 6.34 10.23
N PRO A 16 1.54 6.41 11.51
CA PRO A 16 0.51 5.53 12.03
C PRO A 16 -0.89 5.92 11.51
N VAL A 17 -1.74 4.91 11.35
CA VAL A 17 -3.18 5.08 11.18
C VAL A 17 -3.84 4.86 12.54
N VAL A 18 -4.63 5.84 12.99
CA VAL A 18 -5.26 5.83 14.31
C VAL A 18 -6.78 5.98 14.20
N LEU A 19 -7.49 5.85 15.32
CA LEU A 19 -8.92 6.17 15.40
C LEU A 19 -9.11 7.59 15.94
N ASP A 20 -10.06 8.33 15.38
CA ASP A 20 -10.59 9.55 16.02
C ASP A 20 -11.67 9.21 17.07
N ASP A 21 -12.21 10.24 17.73
CA ASP A 21 -13.24 10.10 18.76
C ASP A 21 -14.54 9.47 18.25
N ALA A 22 -14.80 9.51 16.94
CA ALA A 22 -15.94 8.86 16.30
C ALA A 22 -15.64 7.41 15.88
N GLY A 23 -14.43 6.93 16.15
CA GLY A 23 -13.95 5.61 15.75
C GLY A 23 -13.58 5.52 14.26
N ASP A 24 -13.40 6.64 13.57
CA ASP A 24 -13.00 6.65 12.16
C ASP A 24 -11.49 6.65 11.98
N LEU A 25 -11.03 6.02 10.90
CA LEU A 25 -9.61 5.98 10.56
C LEU A 25 -9.05 7.38 10.25
N VAL A 26 -7.97 7.75 10.91
CA VAL A 26 -7.16 8.92 10.64
C VAL A 26 -5.81 8.45 10.11
N PHE A 27 -5.51 8.83 8.87
CA PHE A 27 -4.26 8.50 8.19
C PHE A 27 -3.22 9.60 8.39
N PRO A 28 -1.92 9.29 8.28
CA PRO A 28 -0.88 10.31 8.29
C PRO A 28 -1.01 11.22 7.06
N ARG A 29 -0.25 12.32 7.05
CA ARG A 29 -0.21 13.22 5.89
C ARG A 29 0.45 12.50 4.71
N LEU A 30 -0.32 12.31 3.64
CA LEU A 30 0.16 11.71 2.40
C LEU A 30 0.35 12.75 1.29
N LEU A 31 1.25 12.39 0.35
CA LEU A 31 1.43 13.12 -0.91
C LEU A 31 0.12 13.21 -1.68
N ASP A 32 -0.09 14.38 -2.30
CA ASP A 32 -1.22 14.61 -3.20
C ASP A 32 -0.86 14.17 -4.62
N GLY A 33 -0.70 12.86 -4.79
CA GLY A 33 -0.18 12.30 -6.02
C GLY A 33 -0.22 10.79 -6.07
N PRO A 34 0.09 10.22 -7.23
CA PRO A 34 0.09 8.78 -7.42
C PRO A 34 1.26 8.11 -6.70
N GLY A 35 1.10 6.82 -6.39
CA GLY A 35 2.17 6.01 -5.82
C GLY A 35 1.69 4.61 -5.43
N VAL A 36 2.61 3.86 -4.83
CA VAL A 36 2.35 2.55 -4.22
C VAL A 36 2.39 2.70 -2.71
N TYR A 37 1.47 2.05 -2.02
CA TYR A 37 1.39 2.07 -0.56
C TYR A 37 1.31 0.67 0.02
N ARG A 38 1.67 0.57 1.29
CA ARG A 38 1.60 -0.63 2.11
C ARG A 38 0.99 -0.26 3.45
N LEU A 39 -0.09 -0.93 3.82
CA LEU A 39 -0.64 -0.91 5.16
C LEU A 39 -0.15 -2.15 5.89
N GLU A 40 0.48 -1.96 7.04
CA GLU A 40 0.86 -3.04 7.94
C GLU A 40 -0.06 -3.04 9.14
N LEU A 41 -0.76 -4.15 9.34
CA LEU A 41 -1.72 -4.36 10.41
C LEU A 41 -1.10 -5.36 11.39
N ARG A 42 -0.61 -4.85 12.52
CA ARG A 42 0.16 -5.62 13.50
C ARG A 42 -0.67 -5.89 14.75
N ALA A 43 -0.98 -7.16 14.98
CA ALA A 43 -1.45 -7.69 16.25
C ALA A 43 -0.25 -8.25 17.07
N ALA A 44 -0.52 -8.86 18.23
CA ALA A 44 0.52 -9.40 19.09
C ALA A 44 1.30 -10.57 18.46
N ASP A 45 0.63 -11.37 17.63
CA ASP A 45 1.10 -12.65 17.09
C ASP A 45 1.14 -12.70 15.56
N VAL A 46 0.48 -11.76 14.88
CA VAL A 46 0.40 -11.73 13.41
C VAL A 46 0.58 -10.32 12.87
N THR A 47 1.32 -10.22 11.76
CA THR A 47 1.34 -9.03 10.90
C THR A 47 0.69 -9.38 9.57
N GLU A 48 -0.37 -8.65 9.26
CA GLU A 48 -1.02 -8.69 7.96
C GLU A 48 -0.64 -7.48 7.14
N VAL A 49 -0.57 -7.64 5.82
CA VAL A 49 -0.21 -6.55 4.92
C VAL A 49 -1.23 -6.38 3.82
N TYR A 50 -1.50 -5.12 3.47
CA TYR A 50 -2.27 -4.77 2.29
C TYR A 50 -1.45 -3.80 1.45
N ILE A 51 -1.16 -4.18 0.21
CA ILE A 51 -0.30 -3.41 -0.69
C ILE A 51 -1.16 -2.97 -1.86
N GLY A 52 -1.07 -1.71 -2.27
CA GLY A 52 -1.87 -1.24 -3.40
C GLY A 52 -1.25 -0.08 -4.14
N GLU A 53 -1.78 0.20 -5.32
CA GLU A 53 -1.50 1.45 -6.04
C GLU A 53 -2.67 2.43 -6.02
N ALA A 54 -2.34 3.70 -6.19
CA ALA A 54 -3.32 4.74 -6.40
C ALA A 54 -2.81 5.80 -7.36
N ALA A 55 -3.74 6.35 -8.16
CA ALA A 55 -3.52 7.59 -8.88
C ALA A 55 -3.43 8.82 -7.94
N ASN A 56 -3.95 8.69 -6.71
CA ASN A 56 -3.83 9.70 -5.67
C ASN A 56 -3.88 9.02 -4.28
N LEU A 57 -2.74 9.01 -3.57
CA LEU A 57 -2.58 8.38 -2.26
C LEU A 57 -3.48 9.01 -1.19
N ARG A 58 -3.57 10.35 -1.16
CA ARG A 58 -4.45 11.08 -0.23
C ARG A 58 -5.92 10.73 -0.45
N ALA A 59 -6.37 10.67 -1.70
CA ALA A 59 -7.73 10.29 -2.04
C ALA A 59 -8.01 8.82 -1.71
N ARG A 60 -7.03 7.93 -1.89
CA ARG A 60 -7.13 6.53 -1.49
C ARG A 60 -7.30 6.38 0.02
N ALA A 61 -6.49 7.05 0.82
CA ALA A 61 -6.63 7.08 2.29
C ALA A 61 -8.00 7.62 2.73
N ARG A 62 -8.48 8.70 2.09
CA ARG A 62 -9.85 9.19 2.30
C ARG A 62 -10.90 8.13 1.95
N GLY A 63 -10.67 7.34 0.91
CA GLY A 63 -11.54 6.22 0.51
C GLY A 63 -11.61 5.10 1.56
N TYR A 64 -10.56 4.87 2.36
CA TYR A 64 -10.66 3.96 3.51
C TYR A 64 -11.36 4.61 4.69
N ARG A 65 -11.15 5.91 4.94
CA ARG A 65 -11.88 6.62 5.99
C ARG A 65 -13.36 6.75 5.68
N ARG A 66 -13.74 7.02 4.44
CA ARG A 66 -15.14 7.17 4.01
C ARG A 66 -15.32 6.38 2.71
N PRO A 67 -15.49 5.05 2.80
CA PRO A 67 -15.68 4.22 1.62
C PRO A 67 -16.96 4.61 0.90
N ASN A 68 -16.90 4.64 -0.43
CA ASN A 68 -18.11 4.67 -1.24
C ASN A 68 -18.90 3.36 -1.00
N PRO A 69 -20.24 3.40 -0.99
CA PRO A 69 -21.07 2.22 -0.73
C PRO A 69 -20.70 0.99 -1.57
N ASP A 70 -20.38 1.20 -2.85
CA ASP A 70 -20.09 0.10 -3.79
C ASP A 70 -18.63 -0.39 -3.73
N ASN A 71 -17.76 0.26 -2.95
CA ASN A 71 -16.35 -0.11 -2.87
C ASN A 71 -16.09 -1.11 -1.74
N VAL A 72 -16.42 -2.38 -2.01
CA VAL A 72 -16.31 -3.51 -1.07
C VAL A 72 -14.90 -3.62 -0.48
N THR A 73 -13.84 -3.45 -1.28
CA THR A 73 -12.45 -3.53 -0.80
C THR A 73 -12.16 -2.46 0.24
N SER A 74 -12.59 -1.22 0.01
CA SER A 74 -12.34 -0.12 0.95
C SER A 74 -13.10 -0.32 2.26
N TRP A 75 -14.33 -0.85 2.21
CA TRP A 75 -15.06 -1.27 3.40
C TRP A 75 -14.36 -2.38 4.18
N ARG A 76 -13.86 -3.41 3.49
CA ARG A 76 -13.15 -4.53 4.12
C ARG A 76 -11.88 -4.06 4.84
N ILE A 77 -11.04 -3.26 4.17
CA ILE A 77 -9.81 -2.72 4.76
C ILE A 77 -10.14 -1.79 5.94
N ARG A 78 -11.15 -0.92 5.79
CA ARG A 78 -11.63 -0.08 6.89
C ARG A 78 -12.03 -0.90 8.11
N ALA A 79 -12.91 -1.87 7.93
CA ALA A 79 -13.43 -2.70 9.02
C ALA A 79 -12.30 -3.49 9.71
N ARG A 80 -11.35 -4.05 8.93
CA ARG A 80 -10.21 -4.78 9.48
C ARG A 80 -9.30 -3.90 10.31
N ALA A 81 -8.94 -2.71 9.80
CA ALA A 81 -8.10 -1.75 10.53
C ALA A 81 -8.78 -1.23 11.79
N GLN A 82 -10.08 -0.90 11.73
CA GLN A 82 -10.84 -0.45 12.90
C GLN A 82 -10.91 -1.54 13.98
N ALA A 83 -11.22 -2.77 13.60
CA ALA A 83 -11.28 -3.89 14.54
C ALA A 83 -9.92 -4.12 15.22
N LEU A 84 -8.82 -4.04 14.47
CA LEU A 84 -7.48 -4.21 15.02
C LEU A 84 -7.11 -3.08 15.99
N LEU A 85 -7.33 -1.82 15.61
CA LEU A 85 -7.01 -0.67 16.45
C LEU A 85 -7.83 -0.67 17.75
N SER A 86 -9.12 -1.01 17.67
CA SER A 86 -9.99 -1.16 18.85
C SER A 86 -9.56 -2.29 19.78
N ALA A 87 -8.89 -3.33 19.25
CA ALA A 87 -8.32 -4.42 20.03
C ALA A 87 -6.93 -4.10 20.61
N GLY A 88 -6.42 -2.87 20.43
CA GLY A 88 -5.10 -2.45 20.91
C GLY A 88 -3.94 -2.82 19.99
N GLY A 89 -4.22 -3.28 18.77
CA GLY A 89 -3.20 -3.47 17.74
C GLY A 89 -2.75 -2.13 17.13
N SER A 90 -1.87 -2.20 16.13
CA SER A 90 -1.36 -1.02 15.43
C SER A 90 -1.50 -1.15 13.92
N VAL A 91 -1.66 -0.01 13.25
CA VAL A 91 -1.69 0.08 11.80
C VAL A 91 -0.69 1.12 11.34
N GLN A 92 0.25 0.74 10.49
CA GLN A 92 1.25 1.64 9.92
C GLN A 92 1.01 1.82 8.42
N MET A 93 1.08 3.05 7.95
CA MET A 93 1.05 3.38 6.53
C MET A 93 2.47 3.63 6.04
N LEU A 94 2.85 2.95 4.97
CA LEU A 94 4.10 3.16 4.25
C LEU A 94 3.80 3.50 2.78
N VAL A 95 4.71 4.25 2.17
CA VAL A 95 4.61 4.63 0.75
C VAL A 95 5.94 4.39 0.05
N ALA A 96 5.88 3.95 -1.20
CA ALA A 96 7.05 3.93 -2.07
C ALA A 96 7.03 5.19 -2.95
N GLU A 97 8.01 6.05 -2.76
CA GLU A 97 8.15 7.31 -3.51
C GLU A 97 8.93 7.14 -4.82
N SER A 98 9.73 6.07 -4.92
CA SER A 98 10.50 5.75 -6.12
C SER A 98 10.56 4.23 -6.35
N ALA A 99 10.73 3.86 -7.62
CA ALA A 99 11.00 2.50 -8.03
C ALA A 99 11.95 2.51 -9.23
N THR A 100 12.68 1.42 -9.40
CA THR A 100 13.57 1.17 -10.54
C THR A 100 13.35 -0.24 -11.06
N ILE A 101 13.57 -0.45 -12.35
CA ILE A 101 13.74 -1.77 -12.93
C ILE A 101 15.21 -2.01 -13.30
N ILE A 102 15.62 -3.27 -13.29
CA ILE A 102 16.89 -3.72 -13.82
C ILE A 102 16.59 -4.60 -15.02
N ARG A 103 17.11 -4.24 -16.19
CA ARG A 103 16.96 -5.01 -17.44
C ARG A 103 18.31 -5.08 -18.14
N ASP A 104 18.78 -6.27 -18.47
CA ASP A 104 20.08 -6.48 -19.12
C ASP A 104 21.24 -5.80 -18.35
N GLY A 105 21.16 -5.81 -17.01
CA GLY A 105 22.10 -5.13 -16.10
C GLY A 105 21.93 -3.61 -15.99
N LEU A 106 21.05 -2.99 -16.77
CA LEU A 106 20.79 -1.55 -16.75
C LEU A 106 19.71 -1.20 -15.74
N VAL A 107 20.01 -0.24 -14.85
CA VAL A 107 19.05 0.34 -13.92
C VAL A 107 18.30 1.48 -14.59
N VAL A 108 16.97 1.38 -14.64
CA VAL A 108 16.08 2.38 -15.23
C VAL A 108 15.06 2.82 -14.20
N VAL A 109 14.84 4.14 -14.09
CA VAL A 109 13.78 4.69 -13.25
C VAL A 109 12.42 4.22 -13.76
N LEU A 110 11.65 3.59 -12.87
CA LEU A 110 10.29 3.19 -13.16
C LEU A 110 9.35 4.35 -12.79
N ASP A 111 8.64 4.90 -13.77
CA ASP A 111 7.68 5.97 -13.49
C ASP A 111 6.49 5.42 -12.68
N ILE A 112 6.45 5.77 -11.39
CA ILE A 112 5.33 5.49 -10.49
C ILE A 112 4.57 6.77 -10.08
N ALA A 113 5.20 7.94 -10.25
CA ALA A 113 4.70 9.24 -9.79
C ALA A 113 4.00 10.05 -10.91
N GLY A 114 4.15 9.65 -12.17
CA GLY A 114 3.56 10.30 -13.33
C GLY A 114 2.12 9.88 -13.61
N LYS A 115 1.39 10.72 -14.35
CA LYS A 115 0.04 10.41 -14.86
C LYS A 115 0.03 9.20 -15.80
N ALA A 116 1.10 9.03 -16.59
CA ALA A 116 1.30 7.86 -17.47
C ALA A 116 1.88 6.64 -16.74
N GLY A 117 2.42 6.82 -15.53
CA GLY A 117 3.08 5.78 -14.71
C GLY A 117 2.17 4.70 -14.11
N LYS A 118 0.95 4.51 -14.62
CA LYS A 118 0.04 3.45 -14.10
C LYS A 118 0.67 2.07 -14.25
N SER A 119 1.22 1.76 -15.42
CA SER A 119 1.86 0.46 -15.64
C SER A 119 3.06 0.25 -14.72
N GLY A 120 3.84 1.30 -14.45
CA GLY A 120 4.94 1.24 -13.50
C GLY A 120 4.46 1.01 -12.07
N ARG A 121 3.42 1.70 -11.62
CA ARG A 121 2.80 1.46 -10.31
C ARG A 121 2.26 0.05 -10.15
N VAL A 122 1.55 -0.45 -11.16
CA VAL A 122 0.99 -1.82 -11.14
C VAL A 122 2.12 -2.84 -11.08
N LEU A 123 3.19 -2.67 -11.86
CA LEU A 123 4.36 -3.54 -11.80
C LEU A 123 5.02 -3.53 -10.41
N ALA A 124 5.21 -2.33 -9.84
CA ALA A 124 5.78 -2.16 -8.50
C ALA A 124 4.90 -2.76 -7.39
N GLU A 125 3.58 -2.57 -7.46
CA GLU A 125 2.59 -3.18 -6.57
C GLU A 125 2.67 -4.72 -6.62
N HIS A 126 2.63 -5.30 -7.83
CA HIS A 126 2.66 -6.76 -7.98
C HIS A 126 4.01 -7.35 -7.55
N ALA A 127 5.13 -6.68 -7.84
CA ALA A 127 6.42 -7.09 -7.33
C ALA A 127 6.45 -7.12 -5.79
N ALA A 128 5.92 -6.08 -5.14
CA ALA A 128 5.83 -6.01 -3.69
C ALA A 128 4.88 -7.07 -3.10
N LEU A 129 3.75 -7.35 -3.76
CA LEU A 129 2.82 -8.42 -3.36
C LEU A 129 3.48 -9.79 -3.44
N VAL A 130 4.18 -10.10 -4.53
CA VAL A 130 4.89 -11.37 -4.69
C VAL A 130 5.99 -11.50 -3.66
N ALA A 131 6.78 -10.45 -3.42
CA ALA A 131 7.81 -10.44 -2.38
C ALA A 131 7.22 -10.73 -1.00
N ALA A 132 6.14 -10.05 -0.61
CA ALA A 132 5.46 -10.29 0.68
C ALA A 132 5.00 -11.75 0.85
N VAL A 133 4.45 -12.36 -0.21
CA VAL A 133 4.07 -13.79 -0.17
C VAL A 133 5.29 -14.70 -0.02
N LEU A 134 6.37 -14.43 -0.76
CA LEU A 134 7.62 -15.21 -0.67
C LEU A 134 8.28 -15.10 0.71
N ASP A 135 8.16 -13.94 1.35
CA ASP A 135 8.64 -13.68 2.71
C ASP A 135 7.72 -14.28 3.79
N GLY A 136 6.60 -14.90 3.40
CA GLY A 136 5.67 -15.57 4.30
C GLY A 136 4.70 -14.63 5.01
N GLU A 137 4.53 -13.40 4.52
CA GLU A 137 3.61 -12.42 5.12
C GLU A 137 2.14 -12.77 4.85
N ALA A 138 1.26 -12.43 5.80
CA ALA A 138 -0.18 -12.60 5.63
C ALA A 138 -0.79 -11.48 4.76
N VAL A 139 -0.87 -11.70 3.45
CA VAL A 139 -1.37 -10.71 2.48
C VAL A 139 -2.91 -10.66 2.42
N LEU A 140 -3.47 -9.45 2.54
CA LEU A 140 -4.91 -9.15 2.54
C LEU A 140 -5.50 -8.85 1.15
N ASN A 141 -4.67 -8.74 0.11
CA ASN A 141 -5.07 -8.57 -1.29
C ASN A 141 -5.70 -9.88 -1.80
N ARG A 142 -6.98 -10.10 -1.48
CA ARG A 142 -7.81 -11.19 -1.99
C ARG A 142 -9.07 -10.66 -2.67
#